data_AF-A0A6L7LEM4-F1
#
_entry.id   AF-A0A6L7LEM4-F1
#
_cell.length_a   1.000
_cell.length_b   1.000
_cell.length_c   1.000
_cell.angle_alpha   90.00
_cell.angle_beta   90.00
_cell.angle_gamma   90.00
#
_symmetry.space_group_name_H-M   'P 1'
#
loop_
_entity.id
_entity.type
_entity.pdbx_description
1 polymer ?
#
loop_
_entity_poly.entity_id
_entity_poly.type
_entity_poly.pdbx_seq_one_letter_code
_entity_poly.pdbx_strand_id
1 'polypeptide(L)'
;PKEMKYVVVLLHEWGKDIAGTEYAPALLTEGLSTLAYARMAPTLWMTAEFIRGLGYNAIPAANDTALSIPLAVDAGLGQLGRHGLLINPKVGSRCRISKIFTDLPLEPVGAVDSGITEFCNACQKCVPKCGTKA
;
A
#
# COMPACT_ATOMS: atom_id res chain seq x y z
N PRO A 1 -17.15 8.04 10.79
CA PRO A 1 -17.70 8.79 11.96
C PRO A 1 -16.76 9.95 12.30
N LYS A 2 -17.26 11.05 12.89
CA LYS A 2 -16.44 12.26 13.15
C LYS A 2 -15.29 12.00 14.14
N GLU A 3 -15.41 10.92 14.90
CA GLU A 3 -14.50 10.49 15.95
C GLU A 3 -13.29 9.74 15.39
N MET A 4 -13.40 9.19 14.17
CA MET A 4 -12.33 8.44 13.48
C MET A 4 -11.26 9.39 12.94
N LYS A 5 -10.36 9.83 13.81
CA LYS A 5 -9.35 10.83 13.49
C LYS A 5 -8.05 10.25 12.93
N TYR A 6 -7.82 8.95 13.11
CA TYR A 6 -6.56 8.30 12.78
C TYR A 6 -6.74 7.20 11.75
N VAL A 7 -5.67 6.94 11.01
CA VAL A 7 -5.59 5.85 10.04
C VAL A 7 -4.29 5.06 10.24
N VAL A 8 -4.42 3.75 10.37
CA VAL A 8 -3.29 2.82 10.33
C VAL A 8 -3.20 2.26 8.93
N VAL A 9 -2.07 2.48 8.25
CA VAL A 9 -1.85 2.00 6.88
C VAL A 9 -0.86 0.85 6.89
N LEU A 10 -1.15 -0.22 6.15
CA LEU A 10 -0.37 -1.45 6.11
C LEU A 10 0.07 -1.74 4.68
N LEU A 11 1.36 -2.05 4.50
CA LEU A 11 1.91 -2.55 3.24
C LEU A 11 2.01 -4.08 3.28
N HIS A 12 1.57 -4.70 2.20
CA HIS A 12 1.61 -6.15 2.00
C HIS A 12 2.51 -6.44 0.80
N GLU A 13 3.78 -6.71 1.04
CA GLU A 13 4.72 -7.10 -0.01
C GLU A 13 4.27 -8.43 -0.65
N TRP A 14 4.42 -8.53 -1.97
CA TRP A 14 4.15 -9.75 -2.72
C TRP A 14 5.28 -10.06 -3.69
N GLY A 15 5.38 -11.29 -4.22
CA GLY A 15 6.26 -11.62 -5.34
C GLY A 15 7.78 -11.41 -5.15
N LYS A 16 8.27 -11.30 -3.90
CA LYS A 16 9.72 -11.18 -3.60
C LYS A 16 10.47 -12.49 -3.80
N ASP A 17 9.97 -13.55 -3.17
CA ASP A 17 10.67 -14.83 -3.06
C ASP A 17 10.23 -15.83 -4.14
N ILE A 18 9.42 -15.39 -5.10
CA ILE A 18 8.83 -16.25 -6.13
C ILE A 18 9.07 -15.60 -7.50
N ALA A 19 9.78 -16.32 -8.37
CA ALA A 19 9.91 -15.98 -9.78
C ALA A 19 8.52 -15.88 -10.40
N GLY A 20 8.21 -14.79 -11.07
CA GLY A 20 6.84 -14.51 -11.47
C GLY A 20 6.56 -13.05 -11.77
N THR A 21 7.22 -12.13 -11.05
CA THR A 21 6.99 -10.69 -11.25
C THR A 21 7.61 -10.20 -12.56
N GLU A 22 8.75 -10.77 -12.93
CA GLU A 22 9.48 -10.48 -14.17
C GLU A 22 8.75 -10.92 -15.44
N TYR A 23 7.78 -11.84 -15.31
CA TYR A 23 6.97 -12.34 -16.41
C TYR A 23 5.68 -11.54 -16.64
N ALA A 24 5.50 -10.40 -15.97
CA ALA A 24 4.35 -9.53 -16.22
C ALA A 24 4.26 -9.19 -17.72
N PRO A 25 3.08 -9.31 -18.37
CA PRO A 25 1.74 -9.46 -17.79
C PRO A 25 1.18 -10.91 -17.82
N ALA A 26 1.98 -11.93 -17.48
CA ALA A 26 1.49 -13.32 -17.44
C ALA A 26 0.56 -13.63 -16.25
N LEU A 27 -0.25 -14.69 -16.38
CA LEU A 27 -1.15 -15.20 -15.32
C LEU A 27 -0.42 -15.57 -14.03
N LEU A 28 0.87 -15.93 -14.10
CA LEU A 28 1.69 -16.18 -12.93
C LEU A 28 1.84 -14.91 -12.07
N THR A 29 2.12 -13.77 -12.70
CA THR A 29 2.20 -12.48 -12.00
C THR A 29 0.87 -12.11 -11.38
N GLU A 30 -0.23 -12.35 -12.10
CA GLU A 30 -1.58 -12.11 -11.61
C GLU A 30 -1.88 -12.95 -10.35
N GLY A 31 -1.59 -14.26 -10.38
CA GLY A 31 -1.77 -15.14 -9.24
C GLY A 31 -0.98 -14.69 -8.01
N LEU A 32 0.27 -14.25 -8.18
CA LEU A 32 1.09 -13.70 -7.09
C LEU A 32 0.51 -12.42 -6.50
N SER A 33 0.02 -11.54 -7.36
CA SER A 33 -0.66 -10.30 -6.96
C SER A 33 -1.96 -10.59 -6.21
N THR A 34 -2.74 -11.58 -6.66
CA THR A 34 -4.00 -11.99 -6.03
C THR A 34 -3.78 -12.65 -4.67
N LEU A 35 -2.71 -13.45 -4.54
CA LEU A 35 -2.32 -14.03 -3.25
C LEU A 35 -2.03 -12.95 -2.20
N ALA A 36 -1.54 -11.77 -2.61
CA ALA A 36 -1.32 -10.65 -1.71
C ALA A 36 -2.63 -10.17 -1.06
N TYR A 37 -3.75 -10.17 -1.78
CA TYR A 37 -5.06 -9.84 -1.21
C TYR A 37 -5.53 -10.89 -0.20
N ALA A 38 -5.32 -12.18 -0.51
CA ALA A 38 -5.67 -13.26 0.41
C ALA A 38 -4.86 -13.18 1.72
N ARG A 39 -3.58 -12.80 1.64
CA ARG A 39 -2.70 -12.59 2.81
C ARG A 39 -3.01 -11.30 3.56
N MET A 40 -3.41 -10.25 2.86
CA MET A 40 -3.80 -8.97 3.46
C MET A 40 -5.00 -9.11 4.39
N ALA A 41 -5.97 -9.98 4.05
CA ALA A 41 -7.20 -10.14 4.80
C ALA A 41 -7.02 -10.52 6.29
N PRO A 42 -6.33 -11.62 6.65
CA PRO A 42 -6.14 -11.94 8.06
C PRO A 42 -5.42 -10.81 8.81
N THR A 43 -4.36 -10.22 8.25
CA THR A 43 -3.61 -9.13 8.90
C THR A 43 -4.50 -7.91 9.16
N LEU A 44 -5.27 -7.48 8.17
CA LEU A 44 -6.13 -6.29 8.30
C LEU A 44 -7.24 -6.50 9.33
N TRP A 45 -7.93 -7.64 9.30
CA TRP A 45 -9.06 -7.90 10.20
C TRP A 45 -8.58 -8.18 11.63
N MET A 46 -7.52 -8.97 11.81
CA MET A 46 -6.96 -9.23 13.14
C MET A 46 -6.43 -7.95 13.81
N THR A 47 -5.81 -7.05 13.05
CA THR A 47 -5.36 -5.75 13.58
C THR A 47 -6.56 -4.89 14.00
N ALA A 48 -7.65 -4.91 13.23
CA ALA A 48 -8.86 -4.18 13.59
C ALA A 48 -9.52 -4.76 14.87
N GLU A 49 -9.61 -6.09 15.01
CA GLU A 49 -10.11 -6.70 16.24
C GLU A 49 -9.21 -6.42 17.44
N PHE A 50 -7.90 -6.38 17.25
CA PHE A 50 -6.96 -6.00 18.30
C PHE A 50 -7.25 -4.58 18.80
N ILE A 51 -7.43 -3.60 17.90
CA ILE A 51 -7.79 -2.23 18.26
C ILE A 51 -9.14 -2.19 18.99
N ARG A 52 -10.12 -2.98 18.58
CA ARG A 52 -11.41 -3.10 19.29
C ARG A 52 -11.27 -3.72 20.67
N GLY A 53 -10.39 -4.71 20.83
CA GLY A 53 -10.05 -5.31 22.13
C GLY A 53 -9.41 -4.31 23.10
N LEU A 54 -8.78 -3.25 22.60
CA LEU A 54 -8.27 -2.14 23.42
C LEU A 54 -9.37 -1.13 23.83
N GLY A 55 -10.62 -1.32 23.39
CA GLY A 55 -11.75 -0.43 23.71
C GLY A 55 -12.00 0.70 22.72
N TYR A 56 -11.36 0.66 21.55
CA TYR A 56 -11.49 1.68 20.49
C TYR A 56 -12.30 1.17 19.31
N ASN A 57 -12.81 2.08 18.48
CA ASN A 57 -13.47 1.72 17.25
C ASN A 57 -12.45 1.53 16.12
N ALA A 58 -12.67 0.52 15.28
CA ALA A 58 -11.82 0.25 14.12
C ALA A 58 -12.68 -0.14 12.91
N ILE A 59 -12.44 0.52 11.79
CA ILE A 59 -13.09 0.25 10.49
C ILE A 59 -11.98 -0.21 9.53
N PRO A 60 -11.80 -1.53 9.33
CA PRO A 60 -10.88 -2.03 8.33
C PRO A 60 -11.41 -1.73 6.92
N ALA A 61 -10.53 -1.29 6.04
CA ALA A 61 -10.81 -1.04 4.63
C ALA A 61 -9.67 -1.58 3.77
N ALA A 62 -10.02 -2.42 2.79
CA ALA A 62 -9.07 -3.03 1.88
C ALA A 62 -8.76 -2.03 0.76
N ASN A 63 -9.34 -2.23 -0.43
CA ASN A 63 -9.22 -1.31 -1.56
C ASN A 63 -10.27 -0.20 -1.56
N ASP A 64 -11.28 -0.31 -0.71
CA ASP A 64 -12.47 0.52 -0.66
C ASP A 64 -12.34 1.71 0.31
N THR A 65 -13.43 2.46 0.48
CA THR A 65 -13.63 3.56 1.45
C THR A 65 -12.79 4.83 1.23
N ALA A 66 -11.52 4.72 0.85
CA ALA A 66 -10.62 5.86 0.61
C ALA A 66 -9.44 5.48 -0.31
N LEU A 67 -8.78 6.50 -0.87
CA LEU A 67 -7.60 6.34 -1.73
C LEU A 67 -6.39 5.87 -0.91
N SER A 68 -5.90 4.66 -1.18
CA SER A 68 -4.82 4.07 -0.38
C SER A 68 -3.46 4.74 -0.58
N ILE A 69 -3.16 5.25 -1.78
CA ILE A 69 -1.83 5.82 -2.07
C ILE A 69 -1.57 7.13 -1.30
N PRO A 70 -2.46 8.15 -1.34
CA PRO A 70 -2.26 9.36 -0.54
C PRO A 70 -2.12 9.06 0.95
N LEU A 71 -2.96 8.17 1.50
CA LEU A 71 -2.88 7.76 2.91
C LEU A 71 -1.53 7.10 3.24
N ALA A 72 -0.98 6.28 2.33
CA ALA A 72 0.32 5.67 2.53
C ALA A 72 1.48 6.69 2.43
N VAL A 73 1.36 7.70 1.57
CA VAL A 73 2.32 8.82 1.51
C VAL A 73 2.28 9.60 2.82
N ASP A 74 1.10 9.99 3.30
CA ASP A 74 0.92 10.73 4.54
C ASP A 74 1.37 9.93 5.78
N ALA A 75 1.26 8.59 5.72
CA ALA A 75 1.76 7.68 6.74
C ALA A 75 3.28 7.41 6.65
N GLY A 76 4.00 8.07 5.74
CA GLY A 76 5.45 7.94 5.59
C GLY A 76 5.91 6.59 5.00
N LEU A 77 5.01 5.85 4.35
CA LEU A 77 5.30 4.51 3.81
C LEU A 77 5.91 4.55 2.41
N GLY A 78 6.10 5.73 1.81
CA GLY A 78 6.74 5.89 0.51
C GLY A 78 6.28 7.16 -0.18
N GLN A 79 6.62 7.28 -1.46
CA GLN A 79 6.20 8.41 -2.31
C GLN A 79 5.51 7.91 -3.58
N LEU A 80 4.74 8.80 -4.20
CA LEU A 80 4.07 8.54 -5.47
C LEU A 80 5.11 8.35 -6.60
N GLY A 81 5.10 7.19 -7.23
CA GLY A 81 5.91 6.92 -8.42
C GLY A 81 5.22 7.40 -9.71
N ARG A 82 6.02 7.58 -10.78
CA ARG A 82 5.52 7.99 -12.10
C ARG A 82 4.40 7.11 -12.66
N HIS A 83 4.45 5.81 -12.39
CA HIS A 83 3.42 4.85 -12.83
C HIS A 83 2.13 4.91 -11.97
N GLY A 84 1.99 5.91 -11.10
CA GLY A 84 0.78 6.10 -10.29
C GLY A 84 0.61 5.11 -9.15
N LEU A 85 1.66 4.38 -8.75
CA LEU A 85 1.64 3.53 -7.55
C LEU A 85 2.60 4.11 -6.51
N LEU A 86 2.37 3.78 -5.24
CA LEU A 86 3.33 4.04 -4.17
C LEU A 86 4.63 3.27 -4.46
N ILE A 87 5.78 3.90 -4.26
CA ILE A 87 7.07 3.25 -4.20
C ILE A 87 7.60 3.39 -2.77
N ASN A 88 7.84 2.27 -2.12
CA ASN A 88 8.47 2.20 -0.81
C ASN A 88 9.99 1.94 -0.96
N PRO A 89 10.87 2.60 -0.20
CA PRO A 89 12.32 2.40 -0.31
C PRO A 89 12.82 0.97 -0.06
N LYS A 90 12.09 0.16 0.71
CA LYS A 90 12.46 -1.22 1.07
C LYS A 90 11.87 -2.27 0.12
N VAL A 91 10.60 -2.11 -0.29
CA VAL A 91 9.87 -3.13 -1.07
C VAL A 91 9.49 -2.68 -2.50
N GLY A 92 9.85 -1.45 -2.87
CA GLY A 92 9.51 -0.87 -4.18
C GLY A 92 8.01 -0.65 -4.34
N SER A 93 7.50 -0.82 -5.57
CA SER A 93 6.06 -0.72 -5.88
C SER A 93 5.31 -2.05 -5.75
N ARG A 94 6.00 -3.12 -5.35
CA ARG A 94 5.47 -4.49 -5.30
C ARG A 94 4.79 -4.77 -3.95
N CYS A 95 3.80 -3.94 -3.62
CA CYS A 95 3.01 -4.07 -2.41
C CYS A 95 1.53 -3.78 -2.66
N ARG A 96 0.66 -4.39 -1.86
CA ARG A 96 -0.74 -3.98 -1.70
C ARG A 96 -0.87 -3.13 -0.45
N ILE A 97 -1.90 -2.29 -0.40
CA ILE A 97 -2.11 -1.33 0.68
C ILE A 97 -3.50 -1.56 1.27
N SER A 98 -3.57 -1.79 2.58
CA SER A 98 -4.82 -1.74 3.34
C SER A 98 -4.76 -0.65 4.39
N LYS A 99 -5.91 -0.25 4.93
CA LYS A 99 -6.00 0.78 5.96
C LYS A 99 -7.07 0.49 7.00
N ILE A 100 -6.90 1.02 8.20
CA ILE A 100 -7.86 0.91 9.30
C ILE A 100 -8.11 2.32 9.82
N PHE A 101 -9.36 2.77 9.75
CA PHE A 101 -9.76 4.03 10.37
C PHE A 101 -10.13 3.77 11.83
N THR A 102 -9.66 4.62 12.73
CA THR A 102 -9.83 4.41 14.17
C THR A 102 -9.90 5.73 14.94
N ASP A 103 -10.54 5.68 16.10
CA ASP A 103 -10.51 6.72 17.13
C ASP A 103 -9.41 6.49 18.18
N LEU A 104 -8.64 5.40 18.07
CA LEU A 104 -7.44 5.16 18.87
C LEU A 104 -6.44 6.32 18.68
N PRO A 105 -6.06 7.04 19.74
CA PRO A 105 -5.06 8.09 19.65
C PRO A 105 -3.70 7.53 19.24
N LEU A 106 -3.17 8.01 18.11
CA LEU A 106 -1.88 7.62 17.57
C LEU A 106 -1.00 8.84 17.33
N GLU A 107 0.32 8.66 17.37
CA GLU A 107 1.27 9.67 16.92
C GLU A 107 1.45 9.54 15.40
N PRO A 108 1.09 10.57 14.60
CA PRO A 108 1.27 10.51 13.15
C PRO A 108 2.75 10.54 12.78
N VAL A 109 3.17 9.65 11.89
CA VAL A 109 4.55 9.62 11.38
C VAL A 109 4.83 10.83 10.48
N GLY A 110 3.87 11.17 9.61
CA GLY A 110 4.02 12.20 8.59
C GLY A 110 4.69 11.70 7.31
N ALA A 111 4.54 12.46 6.24
CA ALA A 111 5.13 12.13 4.94
C ALA A 111 6.67 12.23 4.99
N VAL A 112 7.33 11.31 4.29
CA VAL A 112 8.79 11.24 4.20
C VAL A 112 9.20 11.49 2.75
N ASP A 113 10.17 12.39 2.57
CA ASP A 113 10.84 12.53 1.28
C ASP A 113 11.95 11.48 1.16
N SER A 114 11.81 10.61 0.17
CA SER A 114 12.73 9.52 -0.14
C SER A 114 13.42 9.70 -1.50
N GLY A 115 13.30 10.88 -2.13
CA GLY A 115 13.92 11.20 -3.42
C GLY A 115 13.33 10.46 -4.62
N ILE A 116 12.17 9.82 -4.44
CA ILE A 116 11.54 8.98 -5.47
C ILE A 116 10.98 9.83 -6.61
N THR A 117 10.52 11.04 -6.31
CA THR A 117 10.00 11.97 -7.31
C THR A 117 11.09 12.37 -8.30
N GLU A 118 12.26 12.77 -7.79
CA GLU A 118 13.45 13.14 -8.56
C GLU A 118 13.95 11.94 -9.37
N PHE A 119 14.02 10.76 -8.74
CA PHE A 119 14.38 9.53 -9.42
C PHE A 119 13.42 9.21 -10.58
N CYS A 120 12.11 9.34 -10.35
CA CYS A 120 11.10 9.11 -11.38
C CYS A 120 11.17 10.12 -12.54
N ASN A 121 11.62 11.35 -12.28
CA ASN A 121 11.84 12.38 -13.30
C ASN A 121 13.00 12.03 -14.24
N ALA A 122 14.09 11.48 -13.70
CA ALA A 122 15.23 11.03 -14.49
C ALA A 122 15.00 9.66 -15.17
N CYS A 123 14.36 8.70 -14.48
CA CYS A 123 14.32 7.30 -14.91
C CYS A 123 13.39 7.04 -16.11
N GLN A 124 12.12 7.45 -16.01
CA GLN A 124 11.06 7.26 -17.03
C GLN A 124 10.85 5.83 -17.58
N LYS A 125 11.51 4.79 -17.03
CA LYS A 125 11.55 3.43 -17.58
C LYS A 125 10.20 2.73 -17.70
N CYS A 126 9.21 3.11 -16.90
CA CYS A 126 7.86 2.55 -16.96
C CYS A 126 7.09 2.98 -18.22
N VAL A 127 7.36 4.18 -18.75
CA VAL A 127 6.62 4.78 -19.88
C VAL A 127 6.79 3.96 -21.17
N PRO A 128 8.00 3.71 -21.68
CA PRO A 128 8.17 2.96 -22.93
C PRO A 128 7.82 1.47 -22.80
N LYS A 129 7.76 0.94 -21.56
CA LYS A 129 7.42 -0.46 -21.28
C LYS A 129 5.93 -0.71 -21.09
N CYS A 130 5.12 0.35 -20.99
CA CYS A 130 3.67 0.22 -20.81
C CYS A 130 3.04 -0.32 -22.10
N GLY A 131 2.55 -1.57 -22.08
CA GLY A 131 1.95 -2.22 -23.25
C GLY A 131 0.74 -1.47 -23.83
N THR A 132 0.06 -0.66 -23.02
CA THR A 132 -1.09 0.15 -23.40
C THR A 132 -0.78 1.63 -23.63
N LYS A 133 0.45 2.09 -23.33
CA LYS A 133 0.84 3.51 -23.36
C LYS A 133 -0.03 4.44 -22.50
N ALA A 134 -0.63 3.89 -21.44
CA ALA A 134 -1.34 4.65 -20.41
C ALA A 134 -0.37 5.49 -19.56
#